data_AF-A0A350M4P1-F1
#
_entry.id   AF-A0A350M4P1-F1
#
_cell.length_a   1.000
_cell.length_b   1.000
_cell.length_c   1.000
_cell.angle_alpha   90.00
_cell.angle_beta   90.00
_cell.angle_gamma   90.00
#
_symmetry.space_group_name_H-M   'P 1'
#
loop_
_entity.id
_entity.type
_entity.pdbx_description
1 polymer ?
#
loop_
_entity_poly.entity_id
_entity_poly.type
_entity_poly.pdbx_seq_one_letter_code
_entity_poly.pdbx_strand_id
1 'polypeptide(L)'
;MESYSTYIFIAVIMSGVGYMATHTRNFNIWKMGLLAFVAAPIVMNLNDSKAAIWITVIFFFAGFMLPHAHIFDGFLNAISKAINGFRFRDERRHIESQKEELRRKEEELRRREAELERLRREYEEAMHRTRHSHYSHNDSSSHRPGGERKQNKQQRSDEEKSGHGAKNNSSSNNWTKTNNPQRAAQLETLGLDPNKVYSSKEISRWVRNLASKYHPDRHHGKNEDEIRRLTEKMKKINAASDWLKRNPDE
;
A
#
# COMPACT_ATOMS: atom_id res chain seq x y z
N MET A 1 -28.92 -32.00 4.09
CA MET A 1 -27.49 -31.73 3.87
C MET A 1 -26.99 -32.74 2.86
N GLU A 2 -27.25 -32.49 1.58
CA GLU A 2 -26.63 -33.30 0.54
C GLU A 2 -25.12 -33.08 0.61
N SER A 3 -24.43 -34.19 0.75
CA SER A 3 -23.14 -34.29 1.38
C SER A 3 -22.08 -33.63 0.50
N TYR A 4 -21.34 -32.64 1.01
CA TYR A 4 -20.07 -32.20 0.41
C TYR A 4 -19.17 -33.40 0.05
N SER A 5 -19.28 -34.48 0.83
CA SER A 5 -18.67 -35.79 0.56
C SER A 5 -19.04 -36.37 -0.82
N THR A 6 -20.29 -36.28 -1.27
CA THR A 6 -20.72 -36.77 -2.60
C THR A 6 -20.05 -35.99 -3.72
N TYR A 7 -19.96 -34.66 -3.59
CA TYR A 7 -19.27 -33.81 -4.56
C TYR A 7 -17.76 -34.09 -4.64
N ILE A 8 -17.12 -34.28 -3.49
CA ILE A 8 -15.69 -34.63 -3.42
C ILE A 8 -15.46 -36.00 -4.07
N PHE A 9 -16.32 -36.98 -3.78
CA PHE A 9 -16.23 -38.32 -4.36
C PHE A 9 -16.39 -38.28 -5.89
N ILE A 10 -17.38 -37.57 -6.40
CA ILE A 10 -17.59 -37.37 -7.84
C ILE A 10 -16.36 -36.67 -8.47
N ALA A 11 -15.81 -35.64 -7.83
CA ALA A 11 -14.64 -34.92 -8.31
C ALA A 11 -13.40 -35.83 -8.43
N VAL A 12 -13.15 -36.68 -7.44
CA VAL A 12 -12.02 -37.62 -7.45
C VAL A 12 -12.20 -38.68 -8.54
N ILE A 13 -13.38 -39.28 -8.66
CA ILE A 13 -13.66 -40.28 -9.71
C ILE A 13 -13.50 -39.65 -11.10
N MET A 14 -14.08 -38.48 -11.32
CA MET A 14 -14.01 -37.81 -12.63
C MET A 14 -12.59 -37.39 -12.98
N SER A 15 -11.78 -36.97 -12.00
CA SER A 15 -10.36 -36.69 -12.24
C SER A 15 -9.60 -37.97 -12.66
N GLY A 16 -9.88 -39.10 -12.01
CA GLY A 16 -9.31 -40.40 -12.38
C GLY A 16 -9.74 -40.89 -13.75
N VAL A 17 -11.02 -40.73 -14.12
CA VAL A 17 -11.55 -41.05 -15.45
C VAL A 17 -10.91 -40.16 -16.52
N GLY A 18 -10.80 -38.86 -16.27
CA GLY A 18 -10.12 -37.92 -17.17
C GLY A 18 -8.64 -38.27 -17.39
N TYR A 19 -7.93 -38.64 -16.33
CA TYR A 19 -6.54 -39.10 -16.40
C TYR A 19 -6.41 -40.42 -17.20
N MET A 20 -7.26 -41.40 -16.91
CA MET A 20 -7.28 -42.69 -17.64
C MET A 20 -7.54 -42.48 -19.13
N ALA A 21 -8.47 -41.58 -19.48
CA ALA A 21 -8.79 -41.24 -20.86
C ALA A 21 -7.51 -40.82 -21.63
N THR A 22 -6.71 -39.92 -21.06
CA THR A 22 -5.46 -39.46 -21.70
C THR A 22 -4.37 -40.51 -21.86
N HIS A 23 -4.31 -41.53 -21.00
CA HIS A 23 -3.31 -42.59 -21.11
C HIS A 23 -3.61 -43.63 -22.20
N THR A 24 -4.78 -43.54 -22.82
CA THR A 24 -5.14 -44.45 -23.91
C THR A 24 -4.58 -43.95 -25.24
N ARG A 25 -3.45 -44.54 -25.66
CA ARG A 25 -2.67 -44.20 -26.87
C ARG A 25 -3.49 -44.02 -28.17
N ASN A 26 -4.62 -44.73 -28.31
CA ASN A 26 -5.56 -44.59 -29.42
C ASN A 26 -6.99 -44.37 -28.89
N PHE A 27 -7.53 -43.16 -29.09
CA PHE A 27 -8.89 -42.81 -28.69
C PHE A 27 -9.88 -43.31 -29.75
N ASN A 28 -10.27 -44.59 -29.68
CA ASN A 28 -11.25 -45.16 -30.61
C ASN A 28 -12.67 -44.75 -30.21
N ILE A 29 -13.59 -44.72 -31.19
CA ILE A 29 -15.01 -44.41 -30.99
C ILE A 29 -15.65 -45.27 -29.89
N TRP A 30 -15.18 -46.51 -29.73
CA TRP A 30 -15.64 -47.44 -28.70
C TRP A 30 -15.30 -46.97 -27.28
N LYS A 31 -14.17 -46.28 -27.09
CA LYS A 31 -13.79 -45.69 -25.79
C LYS A 31 -14.63 -44.47 -25.46
N MET A 32 -15.02 -43.68 -26.47
CA MET A 32 -16.00 -42.60 -26.30
C MET A 32 -17.36 -43.17 -25.90
N GLY A 33 -17.78 -44.28 -26.50
CA GLY A 33 -18.99 -45.00 -26.12
C GLY A 33 -18.94 -45.48 -24.66
N LEU A 34 -17.82 -46.07 -24.23
CA LEU A 34 -17.65 -46.52 -22.85
C LEU A 34 -17.61 -45.35 -21.84
N LEU A 35 -16.96 -44.25 -22.21
CA LEU A 35 -16.93 -43.04 -21.39
C LEU A 35 -18.32 -42.40 -21.28
N ALA A 36 -19.07 -42.32 -22.37
CA ALA A 36 -20.45 -41.86 -22.38
C ALA A 36 -21.36 -42.79 -21.56
N PHE A 37 -21.15 -44.11 -21.65
CA PHE A 37 -21.90 -45.10 -20.87
C PHE A 37 -21.65 -44.98 -19.36
N VAL A 38 -20.43 -44.65 -18.94
CA VAL A 38 -20.10 -44.40 -17.53
C VAL A 38 -20.59 -43.02 -17.06
N ALA A 39 -20.47 -41.99 -17.90
CA ALA A 39 -20.88 -40.64 -17.56
C ALA A 39 -22.40 -40.44 -17.58
N ALA A 40 -23.14 -41.12 -18.45
CA ALA A 40 -24.59 -40.99 -18.61
C ALA A 40 -25.39 -41.22 -17.31
N PRO A 41 -25.21 -42.32 -16.55
CA PRO A 41 -25.94 -42.53 -15.31
C PRO A 41 -25.56 -41.52 -14.21
N ILE A 42 -24.34 -40.97 -14.26
CA ILE A 42 -23.91 -39.90 -13.35
C ILE A 42 -24.63 -38.60 -13.70
N VAL A 43 -24.66 -38.22 -14.97
CA VAL A 43 -25.37 -37.01 -15.42
C VAL A 43 -26.88 -37.13 -15.17
N MET A 44 -27.47 -38.30 -15.43
CA MET A 44 -28.91 -38.55 -15.20
C MET A 44 -29.28 -38.48 -13.71
N ASN A 45 -28.42 -38.95 -12.81
CA ASN A 45 -28.63 -38.83 -11.36
C ASN A 45 -28.35 -37.42 -10.81
N LEU A 46 -27.73 -36.53 -11.58
CA LEU A 46 -27.38 -35.16 -11.17
C LEU A 46 -28.40 -34.10 -11.64
N ASN A 47 -29.54 -34.51 -12.20
CA ASN A 47 -30.50 -33.64 -12.88
C ASN A 47 -31.03 -32.46 -12.03
N ASP A 48 -30.99 -32.54 -10.69
CA ASP A 48 -31.47 -31.45 -9.82
C ASP A 48 -30.36 -30.46 -9.40
N SER A 49 -29.09 -30.75 -9.67
CA SER A 49 -27.95 -29.95 -9.23
C SER A 49 -27.13 -29.42 -10.40
N LYS A 50 -27.48 -28.23 -10.89
CA LYS A 50 -26.66 -27.48 -11.87
C LYS A 50 -25.19 -27.37 -11.42
N ALA A 51 -24.96 -27.24 -10.11
CA ALA A 51 -23.63 -27.17 -9.52
C ALA A 51 -22.86 -28.50 -9.70
N ALA A 52 -23.50 -29.65 -9.51
CA ALA A 52 -22.86 -30.95 -9.68
C ALA A 52 -22.40 -31.19 -11.12
N ILE A 53 -23.21 -30.78 -12.10
CA ILE A 53 -22.86 -30.90 -13.52
C ILE A 53 -21.58 -30.10 -13.81
N TRP A 54 -21.52 -28.83 -13.37
CA TRP A 54 -20.33 -28.00 -13.57
C TRP A 54 -19.10 -28.55 -12.84
N ILE A 55 -19.24 -29.01 -11.60
CA ILE A 55 -18.14 -29.64 -10.84
C ILE A 55 -17.63 -30.87 -11.59
N THR A 56 -18.52 -31.75 -12.04
CA THR A 56 -18.19 -32.97 -12.78
C THR A 56 -17.39 -32.65 -14.05
N VAL A 57 -17.87 -31.68 -14.84
CA VAL A 57 -17.21 -31.24 -16.07
C VAL A 57 -15.83 -30.63 -15.78
N ILE A 58 -15.74 -29.73 -14.80
CA ILE A 58 -14.47 -29.06 -14.43
C ILE A 58 -13.43 -30.08 -13.99
N PHE A 59 -13.78 -31.00 -13.10
CA PHE A 59 -12.84 -32.01 -12.58
C PHE A 59 -12.47 -33.07 -13.63
N PHE A 60 -13.39 -33.43 -14.53
CA PHE A 60 -13.06 -34.26 -15.69
C PHE A 60 -11.99 -33.60 -16.56
N PHE A 61 -12.17 -32.31 -16.91
CA PHE A 61 -11.16 -31.58 -17.68
C PHE A 61 -9.86 -31.37 -16.90
N ALA A 62 -9.93 -31.15 -15.58
CA ALA A 62 -8.73 -31.05 -14.75
C ALA A 62 -7.92 -32.36 -14.77
N GLY A 63 -8.59 -33.51 -14.63
CA GLY A 63 -7.96 -34.83 -14.74
C GLY A 63 -7.41 -35.12 -16.13
N PHE A 64 -8.16 -34.74 -17.17
CA PHE A 64 -7.73 -34.85 -18.56
C PHE A 64 -6.51 -33.98 -18.88
N MET A 65 -6.44 -32.76 -18.33
CA MET A 65 -5.33 -31.84 -18.55
C MET A 65 -4.08 -32.19 -17.75
N LEU A 66 -4.19 -33.05 -16.72
CA LEU A 66 -3.12 -33.35 -15.77
C LEU A 66 -1.87 -33.95 -16.45
N PRO A 67 -1.98 -34.91 -17.40
CA PRO A 67 -0.81 -35.39 -18.15
C PRO A 67 -0.27 -34.38 -19.17
N HIS A 68 -1.09 -33.42 -19.55
CA HIS A 68 -0.73 -32.30 -20.42
C HIS A 68 -0.26 -31.07 -19.64
N ALA A 69 0.07 -31.20 -18.35
CA ALA A 69 0.54 -30.09 -17.50
C ALA A 69 1.72 -29.31 -18.11
N HIS A 70 2.59 -29.97 -18.87
CA HIS A 70 3.69 -29.32 -19.59
C HIS A 70 3.22 -28.30 -20.65
N ILE A 71 2.02 -28.47 -21.21
CA ILE A 71 1.39 -27.50 -22.14
C ILE A 71 0.92 -26.26 -21.36
N PHE A 72 0.54 -26.44 -20.09
CA PHE A 72 0.13 -25.35 -19.21
C PHE A 72 1.29 -24.48 -18.73
N ASP A 73 2.52 -24.99 -18.65
CA ASP A 73 3.69 -24.16 -18.30
C ASP A 73 3.89 -22.99 -19.28
N GLY A 74 3.61 -23.23 -20.58
CA GLY A 74 3.61 -22.18 -21.59
C GLY A 74 2.39 -21.25 -21.48
N PHE A 75 1.22 -21.80 -21.22
CA PHE A 75 -0.04 -21.07 -21.12
C PHE A 75 -0.11 -20.16 -19.89
N LEU A 76 0.31 -20.63 -18.72
CA LEU A 76 0.36 -19.84 -17.49
C LEU A 76 1.39 -18.72 -17.59
N ASN A 77 2.52 -18.95 -18.26
CA ASN A 77 3.48 -17.89 -18.57
C ASN A 77 2.91 -16.84 -19.53
N ALA A 78 2.12 -17.25 -20.54
CA ALA A 78 1.43 -16.33 -21.44
C ALA A 78 0.35 -15.51 -20.73
N ILE A 79 -0.44 -16.14 -19.84
CA ILE A 79 -1.41 -15.46 -18.99
C ILE A 79 -0.71 -14.48 -18.04
N SER A 80 0.38 -14.89 -17.40
CA SER A 80 1.17 -14.03 -16.50
C SER A 80 1.70 -12.80 -17.25
N LYS A 81 2.20 -12.97 -18.47
CA LYS A 81 2.62 -11.86 -19.34
C LYS A 81 1.45 -10.96 -19.76
N ALA A 82 0.28 -11.53 -20.07
CA ALA A 82 -0.91 -10.77 -20.44
C ALA A 82 -1.47 -9.96 -19.25
N ILE A 83 -1.51 -10.55 -18.06
CA ILE A 83 -1.94 -9.91 -16.82
C ILE A 83 -0.94 -8.80 -16.42
N ASN A 84 0.36 -9.08 -16.52
CA ASN A 84 1.37 -8.04 -16.28
C ASN A 84 1.29 -6.92 -17.32
N GLY A 85 1.04 -7.24 -18.60
CA GLY A 85 0.84 -6.23 -19.66
C GLY A 85 -0.35 -5.32 -19.39
N PHE A 86 -1.46 -5.86 -18.88
CA PHE A 86 -2.61 -5.07 -18.44
C PHE A 86 -2.28 -4.17 -17.24
N ARG A 87 -1.53 -4.70 -16.27
CA ARG A 87 -1.12 -3.95 -15.07
C ARG A 87 -0.15 -2.81 -15.37
N PHE A 88 0.81 -3.02 -16.27
CA PHE A 88 1.78 -1.99 -16.69
C PHE A 88 1.13 -0.85 -17.49
N ARG A 89 0.02 -1.11 -18.18
CA ARG A 89 -0.70 -0.07 -18.93
C ARG A 89 -1.42 0.91 -18.00
N ASP A 90 -1.87 0.44 -16.85
CA ASP A 90 -2.53 1.27 -15.84
C ASP A 90 -1.49 2.07 -15.02
N GLU A 91 -0.36 1.45 -14.68
CA GLU A 91 0.72 2.10 -13.93
C GLU A 91 1.36 3.27 -14.70
N ARG A 92 1.48 3.18 -16.03
CA ARG A 92 1.95 4.32 -16.85
C ARG A 92 1.05 5.55 -16.75
N ARG A 93 -0.27 5.37 -16.76
CA ARG A 93 -1.23 6.49 -16.64
C ARG A 93 -1.12 7.17 -15.28
N HIS A 94 -0.91 6.37 -14.24
CA HIS A 94 -0.77 6.88 -12.87
C HIS A 94 0.54 7.64 -12.65
N ILE A 95 1.61 7.24 -13.35
CA ILE A 95 2.90 7.95 -13.32
C ILE A 95 2.81 9.29 -14.06
N GLU A 96 2.11 9.34 -15.19
CA GLU A 96 1.89 10.59 -15.93
C GLU A 96 1.04 11.60 -15.14
N SER A 97 -0.05 11.15 -14.50
CA SER A 97 -0.86 12.03 -13.67
C SER A 97 -0.09 12.58 -12.47
N GLN A 98 0.75 11.76 -11.83
CA GLN A 98 1.61 12.21 -10.73
C GLN A 98 2.65 13.24 -11.18
N LYS A 99 3.22 13.09 -12.37
CA LYS A 99 4.15 14.09 -12.92
C LYS A 99 3.46 15.42 -13.20
N GLU A 100 2.23 15.39 -13.69
CA GLU A 100 1.48 16.61 -13.95
C GLU A 100 1.09 17.34 -12.66
N GLU A 101 0.65 16.61 -11.63
CA GLU A 101 0.39 17.18 -10.31
C GLU A 101 1.65 17.80 -9.68
N LEU A 102 2.80 17.14 -9.82
CA LEU A 102 4.09 17.69 -9.36
C LEU A 102 4.44 18.99 -10.06
N ARG A 103 4.26 19.07 -11.39
CA ARG A 103 4.49 20.32 -12.13
C ARG A 103 3.56 21.44 -11.69
N ARG A 104 2.28 21.14 -11.44
CA ARG A 104 1.33 22.14 -10.92
C ARG A 104 1.72 22.64 -9.53
N LYS A 105 2.14 21.75 -8.63
CA LYS A 105 2.62 22.13 -7.29
C LYS A 105 3.91 22.95 -7.35
N GLU A 106 4.82 22.63 -8.25
CA GLU A 106 6.05 23.39 -8.45
C GLU A 106 5.76 24.82 -8.96
N GLU A 107 4.82 24.97 -9.89
CA GLU A 107 4.37 26.29 -10.35
C GLU A 107 3.67 27.10 -9.25
N GLU A 108 2.83 26.46 -8.42
CA GLU A 108 2.20 27.12 -7.26
C GLU A 108 3.24 27.60 -6.23
N LEU A 109 4.24 26.77 -5.93
CA LEU A 109 5.34 27.15 -5.04
C LEU A 109 6.10 28.34 -5.61
N ARG A 110 6.39 28.33 -6.91
CA ARG A 110 7.07 29.44 -7.58
C ARG A 110 6.29 30.75 -7.53
N ARG A 111 4.95 30.68 -7.63
CA ARG A 111 4.07 31.85 -7.46
C ARG A 111 4.10 32.38 -6.03
N ARG A 112 4.02 31.50 -5.03
CA ARG A 112 4.11 31.88 -3.62
C ARG A 112 5.45 32.49 -3.26
N GLU A 113 6.55 31.96 -3.80
CA GLU A 113 7.89 32.53 -3.61
C GLU A 113 7.99 33.92 -4.23
N ALA A 114 7.47 34.12 -5.44
CA ALA A 114 7.46 35.44 -6.08
C ALA A 114 6.62 36.47 -5.30
N GLU A 115 5.49 36.05 -4.71
CA GLU A 115 4.66 36.91 -3.84
C GLU A 115 5.39 37.27 -2.55
N LEU A 116 6.03 36.29 -1.89
CA LEU A 116 6.85 36.52 -0.70
C LEU A 116 8.02 37.46 -0.98
N GLU A 117 8.66 37.32 -2.14
CA GLU A 117 9.76 38.20 -2.52
C GLU A 117 9.29 39.64 -2.76
N ARG A 118 8.11 39.83 -3.40
CA ARG A 118 7.50 41.16 -3.54
C ARG A 118 7.20 41.79 -2.18
N LEU A 119 6.60 41.02 -1.27
CA LEU A 119 6.27 41.48 0.07
C LEU A 119 7.54 41.86 0.85
N ARG A 120 8.62 41.09 0.68
CA ARG A 120 9.92 41.38 1.30
C ARG A 120 10.52 42.70 0.79
N ARG A 121 10.45 42.96 -0.52
CA ARG A 121 10.92 44.22 -1.11
C ARG A 121 10.10 45.41 -0.61
N GLU A 122 8.78 45.27 -0.56
CA GLU A 122 7.89 46.33 -0.05
C GLU A 122 8.16 46.65 1.43
N TYR A 123 8.38 45.61 2.26
CA TYR A 123 8.75 45.78 3.66
C TYR A 123 10.11 46.46 3.83
N GLU A 124 11.09 46.11 3.00
CA GLU A 124 12.42 46.72 3.01
C GLU A 124 12.36 48.21 2.61
N GLU A 125 11.56 48.55 1.59
CA GLU A 125 11.30 49.94 1.19
C GLU A 125 10.59 50.73 2.30
N ALA A 126 9.59 50.16 2.96
CA ALA A 126 8.88 50.78 4.08
C ALA A 126 9.82 51.03 5.28
N MET A 127 10.71 50.07 5.58
CA MET A 127 11.75 50.24 6.59
C MET A 127 12.75 51.34 6.22
N HIS A 128 13.19 51.39 4.96
CA HIS A 128 14.07 52.45 4.48
C HIS A 128 13.44 53.84 4.63
N ARG A 129 12.15 54.00 4.28
CA ARG A 129 11.42 55.27 4.46
C ARG A 129 11.33 55.68 5.92
N THR A 130 10.99 54.74 6.80
CA THR A 130 10.91 54.98 8.25
C THR A 130 12.26 55.41 8.80
N ARG A 131 13.35 54.73 8.42
CA ARG A 131 14.71 55.05 8.88
C ARG A 131 15.18 56.43 8.41
N HIS A 132 14.87 56.81 7.17
CA HIS A 132 15.16 58.15 6.66
C HIS A 132 14.37 59.24 7.38
N SER A 133 13.08 59.00 7.68
CA SER A 133 12.27 59.96 8.42
C SER A 133 12.81 60.21 9.84
N HIS A 134 13.24 59.15 10.54
CA HIS A 134 13.82 59.24 11.88
C HIS A 134 15.16 59.99 11.90
N TYR A 135 16.02 59.83 10.89
CA TYR A 135 17.28 60.56 10.81
C TYR A 135 17.08 62.06 10.53
N SER A 136 16.09 62.41 9.71
CA SER A 136 15.80 63.82 9.39
C SER A 136 15.23 64.61 10.59
N HIS A 137 14.59 63.93 11.54
CA HIS A 137 13.98 64.60 12.71
C HIS A 137 14.95 64.80 13.88
N ASN A 138 16.05 64.04 13.93
CA ASN A 138 17.01 64.12 15.03
C ASN A 138 18.05 65.24 14.86
N ASP A 139 18.25 65.76 13.65
CA ASP A 139 19.17 66.89 13.39
C ASP A 139 18.56 68.27 13.72
N SER A 140 17.27 68.33 14.07
CA SER A 140 16.56 69.59 14.37
C SER A 140 16.22 69.81 15.86
N SER A 141 16.64 68.92 16.76
CA SER A 141 16.26 69.01 18.18
C SER A 141 17.43 68.86 19.16
N SER A 142 18.49 69.64 18.95
CA SER A 142 19.53 69.88 19.95
C SER A 142 19.20 71.09 20.85
N HIS A 143 18.10 71.06 21.61
CA HIS A 143 17.91 71.99 22.73
C HIS A 143 17.17 71.37 23.92
N ARG A 144 17.88 71.41 25.06
CA ARG A 144 17.50 71.25 26.48
C ARG A 144 17.40 69.83 27.09
N PRO A 145 18.24 69.54 28.10
CA PRO A 145 18.02 68.48 29.07
C PRO A 145 17.25 69.01 30.29
N GLY A 146 16.43 68.15 30.90
CA GLY A 146 15.95 68.38 32.27
C GLY A 146 14.60 67.74 32.56
N GLY A 147 14.58 66.83 33.55
CA GLY A 147 13.37 66.58 34.33
C GLY A 147 12.95 65.12 34.51
N GLU A 148 13.42 64.51 35.59
CA GLU A 148 12.62 63.79 36.60
C GLU A 148 11.74 62.58 36.23
N ARG A 149 12.28 61.39 36.57
CA ARG A 149 11.77 60.41 37.56
C ARG A 149 10.25 60.41 37.89
N LYS A 150 9.58 59.26 37.65
CA LYS A 150 8.62 58.53 38.54
C LYS A 150 8.09 57.29 37.80
N GLN A 151 8.46 56.06 38.17
CA GLN A 151 7.73 55.14 39.07
C GLN A 151 6.22 54.94 38.81
N ASN A 152 5.89 53.70 38.44
CA ASN A 152 4.84 52.82 39.02
C ASN A 152 3.54 52.54 38.21
N LYS A 153 2.99 51.34 38.49
CA LYS A 153 1.76 50.63 38.03
C LYS A 153 1.88 49.82 36.72
N GLN A 154 1.79 48.49 36.66
CA GLN A 154 0.95 47.47 37.33
C GLN A 154 -0.55 47.53 36.98
N GLN A 155 -0.99 46.60 36.12
CA GLN A 155 -2.31 45.92 35.97
C GLN A 155 -2.51 45.60 34.47
N ARG A 156 -2.60 44.35 33.99
CA ARG A 156 -3.53 43.22 34.25
C ARG A 156 -4.91 43.41 33.57
N SER A 157 -5.13 42.67 32.49
CA SER A 157 -6.42 42.14 31.97
C SER A 157 -6.09 41.41 30.65
N ASP A 158 -6.13 40.08 30.55
CA ASP A 158 -7.28 39.17 30.55
C ASP A 158 -8.33 39.48 29.45
N GLU A 159 -8.71 38.42 28.73
CA GLU A 159 -9.92 38.23 27.89
C GLU A 159 -9.93 38.88 26.48
N GLU A 160 -10.42 38.29 25.38
CA GLU A 160 -11.12 37.02 25.12
C GLU A 160 -11.24 36.74 23.60
N LYS A 161 -11.32 35.44 23.26
CA LYS A 161 -12.15 34.77 22.23
C LYS A 161 -12.43 35.41 20.85
N SER A 162 -12.09 34.64 19.80
CA SER A 162 -13.07 33.92 18.94
C SER A 162 -12.31 32.96 18.01
N GLY A 163 -12.70 31.72 17.72
CA GLY A 163 -13.99 31.08 17.88
C GLY A 163 -14.59 30.68 16.53
N HIS A 164 -13.88 29.90 15.70
CA HIS A 164 -14.49 29.24 14.53
C HIS A 164 -14.22 27.74 14.56
N GLY A 165 -15.30 27.01 14.84
CA GLY A 165 -15.34 25.57 14.94
C GLY A 165 -15.33 24.90 13.57
N ALA A 166 -14.60 23.80 13.49
CA ALA A 166 -14.86 22.74 12.54
C ALA A 166 -15.31 21.51 13.34
N LYS A 167 -16.61 21.23 13.29
CA LYS A 167 -17.18 19.94 13.66
C LYS A 167 -16.60 18.90 12.71
N ASN A 168 -15.82 17.95 13.23
CA ASN A 168 -15.63 16.67 12.58
C ASN A 168 -15.99 15.55 13.54
N ASN A 169 -17.13 14.93 13.23
CA ASN A 169 -17.51 13.60 13.66
C ASN A 169 -16.39 12.62 13.28
N SER A 170 -15.79 11.97 14.28
CA SER A 170 -15.20 10.66 14.09
C SER A 170 -15.17 9.90 15.42
N SER A 171 -16.18 9.04 15.59
CA SER A 171 -16.06 7.70 16.16
C SER A 171 -14.87 7.50 17.10
N SER A 172 -15.05 7.79 18.38
CA SER A 172 -14.10 7.38 19.42
C SER A 172 -14.21 5.87 19.65
N ASN A 173 -13.51 5.09 18.82
CA ASN A 173 -12.97 3.84 19.33
C ASN A 173 -11.90 4.24 20.35
N ASN A 174 -12.07 3.84 21.61
CA ASN A 174 -11.04 3.95 22.63
C ASN A 174 -9.84 3.09 22.21
N TRP A 175 -8.92 3.66 21.44
CA TRP A 175 -7.69 3.01 21.00
C TRP A 175 -6.57 3.51 21.90
N THR A 176 -6.10 2.60 22.75
CA THR A 176 -4.96 2.79 23.63
C THR A 176 -3.74 3.17 22.78
N LYS A 177 -3.28 4.40 22.97
CA LYS A 177 -2.01 4.90 22.48
C LYS A 177 -0.91 3.95 22.97
N THR A 178 -0.24 3.25 22.05
CA THR A 178 0.84 2.31 22.41
C THR A 178 2.01 3.13 22.93
N ASN A 179 2.17 3.21 24.25
CA ASN A 179 3.24 3.99 24.90
C ASN A 179 4.62 3.31 24.85
N ASN A 180 4.77 2.22 24.08
CA ASN A 180 6.02 1.47 24.03
C ASN A 180 6.96 2.02 22.95
N PRO A 181 8.07 2.70 23.33
CA PRO A 181 9.02 3.27 22.38
C PRO A 181 9.72 2.20 21.53
N GLN A 182 9.85 0.97 22.05
CA GLN A 182 10.48 -0.12 21.31
C GLN A 182 9.60 -0.59 20.15
N ARG A 183 8.28 -0.74 20.39
CA ARG A 183 7.33 -1.08 19.31
C ARG A 183 7.30 -0.01 18.23
N ALA A 184 7.30 1.27 18.62
CA ALA A 184 7.36 2.38 17.69
C ALA A 184 8.60 2.32 16.78
N ALA A 185 9.78 2.06 17.35
CA ALA A 185 11.03 1.92 16.59
C ALA A 185 11.01 0.72 15.61
N GLN A 186 10.39 -0.41 16.00
CA GLN A 186 10.25 -1.56 15.10
C GLN A 186 9.26 -1.28 13.95
N LEU A 187 8.15 -0.59 14.23
CA LEU A 187 7.19 -0.16 13.21
C LEU A 187 7.83 0.83 12.22
N GLU A 188 8.60 1.79 12.73
CA GLU A 188 9.36 2.73 11.90
C GLU A 188 10.40 2.02 11.01
N THR A 189 11.08 0.99 11.54
CA THR A 189 12.00 0.15 10.77
C THR A 189 11.31 -0.55 9.59
N LEU A 190 10.02 -0.88 9.74
CA LEU A 190 9.18 -1.43 8.67
C LEU A 190 8.55 -0.36 7.76
N GLY A 191 8.75 0.93 8.05
CA GLY A 191 8.11 2.03 7.34
C GLY A 191 6.61 2.16 7.64
N LEU A 192 6.17 1.67 8.79
CA LEU A 192 4.80 1.77 9.28
C LEU A 192 4.66 2.96 10.25
N ASP A 193 3.45 3.51 10.36
CA ASP A 193 3.18 4.63 11.26
C ASP A 193 3.16 4.13 12.72
N PRO A 194 4.07 4.60 13.59
CA PRO A 194 4.13 4.14 14.99
C PRO A 194 2.88 4.47 15.79
N ASN A 195 2.04 5.42 15.33
CA ASN A 195 0.81 5.80 16.02
C ASN A 195 -0.39 4.92 15.64
N LYS A 196 -0.22 4.01 14.67
CA LYS A 196 -1.28 3.14 14.17
C LYS A 196 -1.13 1.72 14.70
N VAL A 197 -2.24 1.12 15.11
CA VAL A 197 -2.26 -0.31 15.47
C VAL A 197 -2.43 -1.13 14.19
N TYR A 198 -1.57 -2.15 14.04
CA TYR A 198 -1.60 -3.07 12.91
C TYR A 198 -1.90 -4.48 13.39
N SER A 199 -2.73 -5.20 12.64
CA SER A 199 -2.93 -6.63 12.86
C SER A 199 -1.67 -7.41 12.48
N SER A 200 -1.40 -8.52 13.17
CA SER A 200 -0.32 -9.46 12.80
C SER A 200 -0.37 -9.89 11.32
N LYS A 201 -1.57 -10.02 10.74
CA LYS A 201 -1.76 -10.31 9.31
C LYS A 201 -1.33 -9.16 8.40
N GLU A 202 -1.47 -7.92 8.84
CA GLU A 202 -1.05 -6.72 8.09
C GLU A 202 0.46 -6.54 8.14
N ILE A 203 1.06 -6.69 9.33
CA ILE A 203 2.51 -6.69 9.53
C ILE A 203 3.14 -7.77 8.64
N SER A 204 2.60 -8.99 8.66
CA SER A 204 3.09 -10.09 7.82
C SER A 204 2.99 -9.80 6.31
N ARG A 205 1.93 -9.11 5.86
CA ARG A 205 1.80 -8.70 4.44
C ARG A 205 2.85 -7.64 4.09
N TRP A 206 3.07 -6.67 4.95
CA TRP A 206 4.08 -5.64 4.77
C TRP A 206 5.49 -6.21 4.71
N VAL A 207 5.84 -7.12 5.61
CA VAL A 207 7.13 -7.81 5.62
C VAL A 207 7.34 -8.60 4.33
N ARG A 208 6.33 -9.31 3.82
CA ARG A 208 6.44 -10.00 2.52
C ARG A 208 6.70 -9.05 1.35
N ASN A 209 6.05 -7.89 1.35
CA ASN A 209 6.26 -6.88 0.30
C ASN A 209 7.68 -6.31 0.37
N LEU A 210 8.18 -6.02 1.57
CA LEU A 210 9.55 -5.54 1.78
C LEU A 210 10.58 -6.61 1.43
N ALA A 211 10.35 -7.86 1.83
CA ALA A 211 11.18 -8.99 1.47
C ALA A 211 11.29 -9.13 -0.05
N SER A 212 10.16 -9.06 -0.76
CA SER A 212 10.15 -9.09 -2.23
C SER A 212 10.94 -7.93 -2.85
N LYS A 213 10.96 -6.74 -2.22
CA LYS A 213 11.68 -5.56 -2.73
C LYS A 213 13.20 -5.63 -2.47
N TYR A 214 13.58 -6.14 -1.30
CA TYR A 214 14.96 -6.11 -0.80
C TYR A 214 15.69 -7.46 -0.91
N HIS A 215 15.06 -8.48 -1.50
CA HIS A 215 15.69 -9.80 -1.66
C HIS A 215 16.98 -9.70 -2.50
N PRO A 216 18.13 -10.22 -2.02
CA PRO A 216 19.41 -10.11 -2.73
C PRO A 216 19.36 -10.74 -4.13
N ASP A 217 18.55 -11.79 -4.29
CA ASP A 217 18.33 -12.49 -5.57
C ASP A 217 17.69 -11.62 -6.68
N ARG A 218 17.09 -10.48 -6.33
CA ARG A 218 16.56 -9.54 -7.32
C ARG A 218 17.58 -8.50 -7.78
N HIS A 219 18.77 -8.50 -7.16
CA HIS A 219 19.77 -7.43 -7.28
C HIS A 219 21.16 -7.94 -7.71
N HIS A 220 21.25 -9.10 -8.38
CA HIS A 220 22.52 -9.70 -8.82
C HIS A 220 23.38 -8.84 -9.76
N GLY A 221 22.82 -7.79 -10.36
CA GLY A 221 23.55 -6.86 -11.24
C GLY A 221 23.99 -5.55 -10.58
N LYS A 222 23.84 -5.41 -9.26
CA LYS A 222 24.18 -4.19 -8.53
C LYS A 222 25.58 -4.26 -7.93
N ASN A 223 26.12 -3.09 -7.58
CA ASN A 223 27.42 -2.99 -6.92
C ASN A 223 27.40 -3.71 -5.56
N GLU A 224 28.53 -4.29 -5.15
CA GLU A 224 28.67 -5.12 -3.94
C GLU A 224 28.25 -4.35 -2.67
N ASP A 225 28.62 -3.07 -2.57
CA ASP A 225 28.21 -2.20 -1.48
C ASP A 225 26.68 -2.03 -1.39
N GLU A 226 26.00 -2.01 -2.54
CA GLU A 226 24.55 -1.88 -2.58
C GLU A 226 23.89 -3.19 -2.15
N ILE A 227 24.40 -4.34 -2.62
CA ILE A 227 23.93 -5.66 -2.19
C ILE A 227 24.10 -5.83 -0.68
N ARG A 228 25.24 -5.39 -0.12
CA ARG A 228 25.49 -5.39 1.32
C ARG A 228 24.49 -4.53 2.08
N ARG A 229 24.23 -3.29 1.64
CA ARG A 229 23.22 -2.40 2.25
C ARG A 229 21.82 -2.99 2.20
N LEU A 230 21.43 -3.62 1.09
CA LEU A 230 20.13 -4.27 0.93
C LEU A 230 19.99 -5.48 1.86
N THR A 231 21.06 -6.28 1.99
CA THR A 231 21.11 -7.44 2.90
C THR A 231 21.03 -7.02 4.36
N GLU A 232 21.76 -5.97 4.75
CA GLU A 232 21.68 -5.40 6.10
C GLU A 232 20.27 -4.85 6.40
N LYS A 233 19.64 -4.19 5.43
CA LYS A 233 18.27 -3.70 5.56
C LYS A 233 17.26 -4.85 5.71
N MET A 234 17.42 -5.91 4.93
CA MET A 234 16.60 -7.12 5.03
C MET A 234 16.73 -7.79 6.41
N LYS A 235 17.95 -7.86 6.95
CA LYS A 235 18.20 -8.38 8.30
C LYS A 235 17.48 -7.56 9.37
N LYS A 236 17.49 -6.22 9.26
CA LYS A 236 16.74 -5.32 10.17
C LYS A 236 15.22 -5.54 10.07
N ILE A 237 14.69 -5.71 8.86
CA ILE A 237 13.27 -5.99 8.63
C ILE A 237 12.85 -7.32 9.30
N ASN A 238 13.65 -8.38 9.14
CA ASN A 238 13.36 -9.67 9.75
C ASN A 238 13.42 -9.61 11.29
N ALA A 239 14.43 -8.93 11.84
CA ALA A 239 14.55 -8.74 13.29
C ALA A 239 13.35 -7.96 13.87
N ALA A 240 12.92 -6.88 13.21
CA ALA A 240 11.76 -6.10 13.62
C ALA A 240 10.46 -6.93 13.56
N SER A 241 10.28 -7.70 12.49
CA SER A 241 9.15 -8.63 12.33
C SER A 241 9.10 -9.68 13.44
N ASP A 242 10.24 -10.32 13.74
CA ASP A 242 10.29 -11.37 14.75
C ASP A 242 10.05 -10.82 16.15
N TRP A 243 10.52 -9.60 16.44
CA TRP A 243 10.20 -8.90 17.69
C TRP A 243 8.71 -8.63 17.81
N LEU A 244 8.06 -8.06 16.78
CA LEU A 244 6.62 -7.78 16.77
C LEU A 244 5.74 -9.03 16.86
N LYS A 245 6.23 -10.18 16.37
CA LYS A 245 5.54 -11.47 16.51
C LYS A 245 5.61 -12.04 17.92
N ARG A 246 6.71 -11.81 18.64
CA ARG A 246 6.90 -12.25 20.03
C ARG A 246 6.14 -11.37 21.01
N ASN A 247 6.00 -10.07 20.70
CA ASN A 247 5.35 -9.07 21.54
C ASN A 247 4.16 -8.40 20.81
N PRO A 248 3.04 -9.11 20.61
CA PRO A 248 1.88 -8.56 19.88
C PRO A 248 1.14 -7.46 20.64
N ASP A 249 1.18 -7.50 21.98
CA ASP A 249 0.35 -6.69 22.87
C ASP A 249 1.12 -5.59 23.62
N GLU A 250 2.46 -5.59 23.56
CA GLU A 250 3.31 -4.53 24.13
C GLU A 250 3.37 -3.29 23.24
#